data_AF-A0A3P7AC40-F1
#
_entry.id   AF-A0A3P7AC40-F1
#
_cell.length_a   1.000
_cell.length_b   1.000
_cell.length_c   1.000
_cell.angle_alpha   90.00
_cell.angle_beta   90.00
_cell.angle_gamma   90.00
#
_symmetry.space_group_name_H-M   'P 1'
#
loop_
_entity.id
_entity.type
_entity.pdbx_description
1 polymer ?
#
loop_
_entity_poly.entity_id
_entity_poly.type
_entity_poly.pdbx_seq_one_letter_code
_entity_poly.pdbx_strand_id
1 'polypeptide(L)'
;MFVLSPFLEKSSGDGPFPAIIDISGAGGGINEQKAASLASEGFCVLSLAFFQYKTLPKTLAEVDIDYFKGAVEWLVSLPFTSNEIGIQGVSFGALLVNMLAVRHPQLKNMDKGFHVLAKICIFSIDNSLIYFLNGCMCSDKVCQFGVVSPEADVHIERAPKRTAFRFVASFDDLSTPSVFSARLNEKKLKETGHYVEVEFTPGGHLMDPSYFPVHQVVYSKATGVPQAYGGEPSLHGACQVRVWANTVEFFRRFLGEPPSMPIRQEEFRSSL
;
A
#
# COMPACT_ATOMS: atom_id res chain seq x y z
N MET A 1 6.25 8.72 -13.51
CA MET A 1 6.83 7.66 -14.34
C MET A 1 6.28 6.33 -13.87
N PHE A 2 5.86 5.47 -14.80
CA PHE A 2 5.14 4.23 -14.53
C PHE A 2 6.03 3.03 -14.85
N VAL A 3 6.12 2.06 -13.94
CA VAL A 3 6.71 0.75 -14.23
C VAL A 3 5.61 -0.28 -14.10
N LEU A 4 5.17 -0.79 -15.24
CA LEU A 4 4.23 -1.90 -15.28
C LEU A 4 5.03 -3.19 -15.12
N SER A 5 4.60 -4.06 -14.21
CA SER A 5 5.30 -5.33 -13.99
C SER A 5 5.33 -6.16 -15.28
N PRO A 6 6.49 -6.66 -15.73
CA PRO A 6 6.66 -7.29 -17.04
C PRO A 6 6.01 -8.68 -17.16
N PHE A 7 5.35 -9.17 -16.11
CA PHE A 7 4.76 -10.51 -16.06
C PHE A 7 3.48 -10.67 -16.91
N LEU A 8 2.96 -9.59 -17.49
CA LEU A 8 1.94 -9.68 -18.54
C LEU A 8 2.59 -9.99 -19.89
N GLU A 9 3.35 -11.07 -19.97
CA GLU A 9 3.70 -11.66 -21.26
C GLU A 9 2.45 -12.30 -21.86
N LYS A 10 2.33 -12.18 -23.19
CA LYS A 10 1.24 -12.56 -24.12
C LYS A 10 0.63 -13.97 -23.99
N SER A 11 0.99 -14.74 -22.97
CA SER A 11 0.67 -16.17 -22.79
C SER A 11 -0.46 -16.46 -21.79
N SER A 12 -0.95 -15.46 -21.03
CA SER A 12 -2.05 -15.61 -20.06
C SER A 12 -3.43 -15.15 -20.57
N GLY A 13 -3.56 -14.83 -21.87
CA GLY A 13 -4.78 -14.33 -22.52
C GLY A 13 -4.69 -12.84 -22.90
N ASP A 14 -5.70 -12.33 -23.62
CA ASP A 14 -5.74 -10.93 -24.09
C ASP A 14 -6.31 -9.93 -23.03
N GLY A 15 -6.54 -10.40 -21.80
CA GLY A 15 -7.21 -9.62 -20.75
C GLY A 15 -8.74 -9.62 -20.89
N PRO A 16 -9.47 -8.76 -20.14
CA PRO A 16 -8.94 -7.75 -19.21
C PRO A 16 -8.46 -8.36 -17.89
N PHE A 17 -7.26 -7.96 -17.44
CA PHE A 17 -6.67 -8.33 -16.17
C PHE A 17 -7.14 -7.39 -15.05
N PRO A 18 -7.43 -7.90 -13.84
CA PRO A 18 -7.67 -7.03 -12.70
C PRO A 18 -6.40 -6.23 -12.38
N ALA A 19 -6.55 -4.91 -12.27
CA ALA A 19 -5.42 -3.98 -12.22
C ALA A 19 -5.21 -3.41 -10.82
N ILE A 20 -3.94 -3.24 -10.42
CA ILE A 20 -3.56 -2.75 -9.10
C ILE A 20 -2.49 -1.67 -9.23
N ILE A 21 -2.59 -0.59 -8.45
CA ILE A 21 -1.51 0.38 -8.26
C ILE A 21 -0.85 0.12 -6.90
N ASP A 22 0.47 0.00 -6.88
CA ASP A 22 1.28 -0.09 -5.66
C ASP A 22 1.97 1.24 -5.37
N ILE A 23 1.69 1.83 -4.20
CA ILE A 23 2.25 3.10 -3.77
C ILE A 23 3.11 2.92 -2.50
N SER A 24 4.39 3.20 -2.64
CA SER A 24 5.36 3.11 -1.54
C SER A 24 5.27 4.28 -0.53
N GLY A 25 6.02 4.15 0.57
CA GLY A 25 6.13 5.18 1.60
C GLY A 25 7.02 6.37 1.22
N ALA A 26 7.37 7.17 2.24
CA ALA A 26 8.15 8.41 2.12
C ALA A 26 9.67 8.22 1.86
N GLY A 27 10.09 7.05 1.38
CA GLY A 27 11.50 6.77 1.08
C GLY A 27 12.00 7.32 -0.27
N GLY A 28 11.08 7.68 -1.16
CA GLY A 28 11.38 8.10 -2.52
C GLY A 28 11.76 6.93 -3.44
N GLY A 29 12.01 7.22 -4.71
CA GLY A 29 12.39 6.19 -5.68
C GLY A 29 11.21 5.34 -6.15
N ILE A 30 11.50 4.09 -6.49
CA ILE A 30 10.51 3.08 -6.86
C ILE A 30 10.81 1.78 -6.11
N ASN A 31 9.78 1.15 -5.56
CA ASN A 31 9.86 -0.20 -5.01
C ASN A 31 8.96 -1.12 -5.83
N GLU A 32 9.49 -2.25 -6.24
CA GLU A 32 8.83 -3.15 -7.20
C GLU A 32 8.46 -4.49 -6.57
N GLN A 33 8.94 -4.82 -5.37
CA GLN A 33 8.77 -6.15 -4.77
C GLN A 33 7.30 -6.51 -4.54
N LYS A 34 6.48 -5.60 -4.02
CA LYS A 34 5.05 -5.86 -3.78
C LYS A 34 4.28 -5.97 -5.08
N ALA A 35 4.58 -5.09 -6.04
CA ALA A 35 3.96 -5.14 -7.35
C ALA A 35 4.31 -6.42 -8.10
N ALA A 36 5.58 -6.82 -8.08
CA ALA A 36 6.05 -8.07 -8.68
C ALA A 36 5.38 -9.29 -8.04
N SER A 37 5.26 -9.33 -6.71
CA SER A 37 4.57 -10.42 -6.01
C SER A 37 3.07 -10.47 -6.31
N LEU A 38 2.39 -9.34 -6.49
CA LEU A 38 0.99 -9.36 -6.94
C LEU A 38 0.89 -9.72 -8.42
N ALA A 39 1.85 -9.30 -9.25
CA ALA A 39 1.88 -9.67 -10.66
C ALA A 39 2.10 -11.18 -10.86
N SER A 40 2.88 -11.83 -9.99
CA SER A 40 3.02 -13.29 -9.99
C SER A 40 1.72 -14.03 -9.63
N GLU A 41 0.77 -13.36 -9.00
CA GLU A 41 -0.58 -13.88 -8.74
C GLU A 41 -1.54 -13.64 -9.93
N GLY A 42 -1.06 -13.03 -11.03
CA GLY A 42 -1.82 -12.80 -12.27
C GLY A 42 -2.48 -11.42 -12.39
N PHE A 43 -2.24 -10.51 -11.44
CA PHE A 43 -2.73 -9.13 -11.51
C PHE A 43 -1.91 -8.25 -12.47
N CYS A 44 -2.54 -7.24 -13.07
CA CYS A 44 -1.85 -6.16 -13.78
C CYS A 44 -1.41 -5.09 -12.78
N VAL A 45 -0.12 -5.03 -12.43
CA VAL A 45 0.33 -4.18 -11.31
C VAL A 45 1.28 -3.08 -11.75
N LEU A 46 0.90 -1.84 -11.45
CA LEU A 46 1.68 -0.63 -11.63
C LEU A 46 2.42 -0.25 -10.33
N SER A 47 3.75 -0.35 -10.33
CA SER A 47 4.58 0.31 -9.31
C SER A 47 4.62 1.81 -9.59
N LEU A 48 4.04 2.61 -8.69
CA LEU A 48 3.93 4.05 -8.87
C LEU A 48 4.97 4.81 -8.04
N ALA A 49 6.04 5.24 -8.70
CA ALA A 49 6.92 6.27 -8.17
C ALA A 49 6.24 7.64 -8.23
N PHE A 50 6.41 8.49 -7.22
CA PHE A 50 5.81 9.84 -7.17
C PHE A 50 6.79 10.96 -6.78
N PHE A 51 7.96 10.64 -6.25
CA PHE A 51 9.03 11.61 -5.96
C PHE A 51 10.40 10.92 -5.85
N GLN A 52 11.48 11.70 -5.96
CA GLN A 52 12.88 11.24 -5.92
C GLN A 52 13.19 10.09 -6.90
N TYR A 53 12.55 10.09 -8.06
CA TYR A 53 12.79 9.09 -9.10
C TYR A 53 12.85 9.75 -10.48
N LYS A 54 14.02 9.68 -11.11
CA LYS A 54 14.29 10.27 -12.44
C LYS A 54 13.87 11.76 -12.50
N THR A 55 12.87 12.08 -13.32
CA THR A 55 12.36 13.44 -13.56
C THR A 55 11.24 13.86 -12.60
N LEU A 56 10.82 12.99 -11.68
CA LEU A 56 9.80 13.32 -10.69
C LEU A 56 10.31 14.34 -9.65
N PRO A 57 9.39 14.99 -8.91
CA PRO A 57 9.72 15.97 -7.88
C PRO A 57 10.81 15.52 -6.91
N LYS A 58 11.60 16.47 -6.39
CA LYS A 58 12.74 16.14 -5.50
C LYS A 58 12.31 16.04 -4.05
N THR A 59 11.21 16.70 -3.68
CA THR A 59 10.67 16.72 -2.33
C THR A 59 9.19 16.28 -2.34
N LEU A 60 8.71 15.78 -1.20
CA LEU A 60 7.30 15.40 -1.02
C LEU A 60 6.36 16.62 -1.13
N ALA A 61 6.83 17.81 -0.73
CA ALA A 61 6.03 19.04 -0.76
C ALA A 61 5.69 19.51 -2.18
N GLU A 62 6.48 19.09 -3.18
CA GLU A 62 6.26 19.38 -4.60
C GLU A 62 5.31 18.38 -5.28
N VAL A 63 4.88 17.32 -4.58
CA VAL A 63 4.03 16.28 -5.18
C VAL A 63 2.60 16.80 -5.30
N ASP A 64 2.15 16.96 -6.54
CA ASP A 64 0.76 17.25 -6.85
C ASP A 64 -0.10 15.99 -6.66
N ILE A 65 -1.24 16.12 -5.99
CA ILE A 65 -2.16 15.00 -5.77
C ILE A 65 -2.83 14.54 -7.10
N ASP A 66 -2.99 15.45 -8.07
CA ASP A 66 -3.57 15.12 -9.37
C ASP A 66 -2.65 14.21 -10.21
N TYR A 67 -1.36 14.11 -9.85
CA TYR A 67 -0.45 13.11 -10.43
C TYR A 67 -0.98 11.69 -10.31
N PHE A 68 -1.54 11.34 -9.14
CA PHE A 68 -2.06 10.00 -8.86
C PHE A 68 -3.35 9.73 -9.64
N LYS A 69 -4.18 10.75 -9.83
CA LYS A 69 -5.36 10.65 -10.71
C LYS A 69 -4.94 10.30 -12.14
N GLY A 70 -3.91 10.98 -12.68
CA GLY A 70 -3.38 10.67 -14.00
C GLY A 70 -2.82 9.24 -14.12
N ALA A 71 -2.21 8.72 -13.05
CA ALA A 71 -1.75 7.32 -13.01
C ALA A 71 -2.91 6.32 -13.08
N VAL A 72 -4.01 6.61 -12.39
CA VAL A 72 -5.23 5.80 -12.43
C VAL A 72 -5.87 5.84 -13.81
N GLU A 73 -6.06 7.04 -14.37
CA GLU A 73 -6.65 7.21 -15.70
C GLU A 73 -5.81 6.51 -16.78
N TRP A 74 -4.48 6.60 -16.69
CA TRP A 74 -3.58 5.89 -17.58
C TRP A 74 -3.73 4.37 -17.46
N LEU A 75 -3.71 3.82 -16.23
CA LEU A 75 -3.83 2.38 -16.02
C LEU A 75 -5.14 1.84 -16.57
N VAL A 76 -6.26 2.50 -16.28
CA VAL A 76 -7.61 2.11 -16.76
C VAL A 76 -7.76 2.28 -18.28
N SER A 77 -6.98 3.16 -18.91
CA SER A 77 -7.02 3.34 -20.37
C SER A 77 -6.39 2.20 -21.17
N LEU A 78 -5.68 1.27 -20.51
CA LEU A 78 -5.01 0.18 -21.19
C LEU A 78 -6.04 -0.85 -21.70
N PRO A 79 -5.91 -1.37 -22.93
CA PRO A 79 -6.92 -2.25 -23.53
C PRO A 79 -7.06 -3.60 -22.83
N PHE A 80 -6.07 -3.98 -22.02
CA PHE A 80 -6.00 -5.24 -21.30
C PHE A 80 -6.25 -5.09 -19.80
N THR A 81 -6.59 -3.91 -19.29
CA THR A 81 -6.97 -3.73 -17.87
C THR A 81 -8.48 -3.69 -17.72
N SER A 82 -8.97 -4.21 -16.59
CA SER A 82 -10.37 -4.00 -16.24
C SER A 82 -10.63 -2.53 -15.86
N ASN A 83 -11.90 -2.19 -15.87
CA ASN A 83 -12.44 -0.91 -15.42
C ASN A 83 -12.37 -0.74 -13.88
N GLU A 84 -12.00 -1.79 -13.16
CA GLU A 84 -11.88 -1.81 -11.70
C GLU A 84 -10.40 -1.82 -11.30
N ILE A 85 -10.02 -1.00 -10.32
CA ILE A 85 -8.63 -0.94 -9.86
C ILE A 85 -8.52 -1.14 -8.35
N GLY A 86 -7.55 -1.95 -7.94
CA GLY A 86 -7.03 -1.96 -6.59
C GLY A 86 -5.96 -0.89 -6.42
N ILE A 87 -5.80 -0.37 -5.21
CA ILE A 87 -4.64 0.46 -4.89
C ILE A 87 -4.11 0.05 -3.52
N GLN A 88 -2.93 -0.54 -3.46
CA GLN A 88 -2.26 -0.80 -2.19
C GLN A 88 -1.27 0.32 -1.84
N GLY A 89 -1.12 0.59 -0.54
CA GLY A 89 -0.17 1.56 -0.04
C GLY A 89 0.45 1.13 1.29
N VAL A 90 1.68 1.58 1.54
CA VAL A 90 2.36 1.38 2.84
C VAL A 90 2.91 2.69 3.36
N SER A 91 2.86 2.88 4.69
CA SER A 91 3.31 4.12 5.35
C SER A 91 2.67 5.37 4.72
N PHE A 92 3.44 6.33 4.25
CA PHE A 92 2.91 7.51 3.55
C PHE A 92 2.08 7.17 2.28
N GLY A 93 2.45 6.11 1.54
CA GLY A 93 1.67 5.65 0.38
C GLY A 93 0.25 5.26 0.77
N ALA A 94 0.14 4.67 1.95
CA ALA A 94 -1.10 4.26 2.56
C ALA A 94 -2.05 5.45 2.88
N LEU A 95 -1.49 6.57 3.35
CA LEU A 95 -2.23 7.84 3.46
C LEU A 95 -2.71 8.34 2.09
N LEU A 96 -1.84 8.32 1.08
CA LEU A 96 -2.20 8.71 -0.29
C LEU A 96 -3.38 7.88 -0.80
N VAL A 97 -3.36 6.56 -0.58
CA VAL A 97 -4.46 5.69 -0.98
C VAL A 97 -5.77 6.07 -0.30
N ASN A 98 -5.76 6.35 1.01
CA ASN A 98 -6.95 6.83 1.72
C ASN A 98 -7.47 8.14 1.10
N MET A 99 -6.60 9.08 0.75
CA MET A 99 -7.00 10.34 0.12
C MET A 99 -7.59 10.13 -1.27
N LEU A 100 -7.01 9.23 -2.08
CA LEU A 100 -7.51 8.92 -3.43
C LEU A 100 -8.91 8.31 -3.38
N ALA A 101 -9.16 7.43 -2.39
CA ALA A 101 -10.48 6.84 -2.19
C ALA A 101 -11.58 7.85 -1.89
N VAL A 102 -11.24 9.00 -1.28
CA VAL A 102 -12.18 10.09 -0.97
C VAL A 102 -12.28 11.11 -2.10
N ARG A 103 -11.15 11.53 -2.68
CA ARG A 103 -11.07 12.69 -3.60
C ARG A 103 -11.46 12.39 -5.04
N HIS A 104 -11.43 11.13 -5.48
CA HIS A 104 -11.77 10.77 -6.87
C HIS A 104 -12.91 9.73 -7.00
N PRO A 105 -14.13 10.00 -6.49
CA PRO A 105 -15.31 9.15 -6.74
C PRO A 105 -15.68 9.00 -8.23
N GLN A 106 -15.22 9.95 -9.05
CA GLN A 106 -15.67 10.27 -10.40
C GLN A 106 -14.74 9.78 -11.52
N LEU A 107 -13.79 8.87 -11.25
CA LEU A 107 -13.09 8.20 -12.33
C LEU A 107 -14.13 7.40 -13.14
N LYS A 108 -14.48 7.93 -14.32
CA LYS A 108 -15.71 7.67 -15.09
C LYS A 108 -15.96 6.20 -15.47
N ASN A 109 -14.99 5.33 -15.21
CA ASN A 109 -15.01 3.92 -15.61
C ASN A 109 -14.89 2.95 -14.43
N MET A 110 -14.94 3.39 -13.15
CA MET A 110 -14.78 2.49 -12.00
C MET A 110 -16.09 2.08 -11.32
N ASP A 111 -16.56 0.85 -11.57
CA ASP A 111 -17.82 0.31 -11.07
C ASP A 111 -17.80 -0.20 -9.60
N LYS A 112 -16.63 -0.52 -9.00
CA LYS A 112 -16.54 -1.13 -7.63
C LYS A 112 -15.52 -0.58 -6.62
N GLY A 113 -15.04 0.66 -6.78
CA GLY A 113 -14.37 1.41 -5.69
C GLY A 113 -12.88 1.07 -5.46
N PHE A 114 -12.27 1.70 -4.44
CA PHE A 114 -10.85 1.55 -4.07
C PHE A 114 -10.63 0.46 -3.02
N HIS A 115 -9.46 -0.17 -3.03
CA HIS A 115 -9.07 -1.25 -2.10
C HIS A 115 -7.87 -0.87 -1.26
N VAL A 116 -8.11 -0.08 -0.21
CA VAL A 116 -7.08 0.68 0.46
C VAL A 116 -6.40 -0.10 1.58
N LEU A 117 -5.07 -0.24 1.50
CA LEU A 117 -4.20 -0.53 2.62
C LEU A 117 -3.62 0.79 3.16
N ALA A 118 -4.02 1.24 4.35
CA ALA A 118 -3.53 2.48 4.97
C ALA A 118 -2.96 2.35 6.39
N LYS A 119 -1.72 2.82 6.61
CA LYS A 119 -1.17 3.32 7.89
C LYS A 119 -1.17 4.87 7.86
N ILE A 120 -1.72 5.50 8.90
CA ILE A 120 -2.12 6.94 8.97
C ILE A 120 -0.94 7.94 9.01
N CYS A 121 -1.24 9.21 8.68
CA CYS A 121 -0.53 10.40 9.20
C CYS A 121 -1.46 11.33 10.01
N ILE A 122 -0.94 11.89 11.11
CA ILE A 122 -1.49 13.02 11.88
C ILE A 122 -0.56 14.23 11.66
N PHE A 123 -1.13 15.43 11.49
CA PHE A 123 -0.42 16.64 11.06
C PHE A 123 0.10 17.56 12.19
N SER A 124 0.06 17.10 13.45
CA SER A 124 0.82 17.73 14.53
C SER A 124 1.75 16.67 15.11
N ILE A 125 3.00 16.70 14.66
CA ILE A 125 4.06 15.94 15.32
C ILE A 125 4.39 16.73 16.59
N ASP A 126 3.79 16.33 17.70
CA ASP A 126 4.34 16.73 18.99
C ASP A 126 5.69 16.02 19.13
N ASN A 127 6.75 16.77 18.82
CA ASN A 127 8.12 16.27 18.88
C ASN A 127 8.50 15.77 20.28
N SER A 128 7.77 16.16 21.34
CA SER A 128 7.99 15.62 22.69
C SER A 128 7.60 14.14 22.83
N LEU A 129 6.80 13.62 21.89
CA LEU A 129 6.40 12.22 21.84
C LEU A 129 7.40 11.35 21.06
N ILE A 130 8.32 11.95 20.31
CA ILE A 130 9.42 11.22 19.68
C ILE A 130 10.42 10.82 20.77
N TYR A 131 10.87 9.57 20.73
CA TYR A 131 11.90 9.07 21.64
C TYR A 131 12.88 8.18 20.88
N PHE A 132 13.97 7.78 21.54
CA PHE A 132 15.00 6.96 20.93
C PHE A 132 15.19 5.67 21.72
N LEU A 133 15.21 4.54 21.01
CA LEU A 133 15.61 3.24 21.54
C LEU A 133 16.94 2.86 20.90
N ASN A 134 18.01 2.73 21.70
CA ASN A 134 19.35 2.41 21.21
C ASN A 134 19.81 3.32 20.06
N GLY A 135 19.50 4.62 20.13
CA GLY A 135 19.84 5.60 19.09
C GLY A 135 18.97 5.57 17.83
N CYS A 136 17.97 4.68 17.77
CA CYS A 136 16.98 4.64 16.70
C CYS A 136 15.74 5.45 17.09
N MET A 137 15.30 6.35 16.22
CA MET A 137 14.12 7.19 16.41
C MET A 137 12.85 6.33 16.37
N CYS A 138 12.00 6.49 17.39
CA CYS A 138 10.66 5.92 17.48
C CYS A 138 9.64 7.05 17.47
N SER A 139 8.58 6.87 16.69
CA SER A 139 7.51 7.86 16.52
C SER A 139 6.11 7.26 16.71
N ASP A 140 6.01 6.04 17.21
CA ASP A 140 4.75 5.37 17.53
C ASP A 140 3.87 6.18 18.50
N LYS A 141 4.46 6.82 19.52
CA LYS A 141 3.71 7.64 20.46
C LYS A 141 3.07 8.88 19.80
N VAL A 142 3.68 9.40 18.74
CA VAL A 142 3.20 10.60 18.04
C VAL A 142 1.78 10.37 17.52
N CYS A 143 1.47 9.25 16.88
CA CYS A 143 0.09 9.02 16.41
C CYS A 143 -0.82 8.36 17.46
N GLN A 144 -0.30 7.90 18.59
CA GLN A 144 -1.12 7.34 19.68
C GLN A 144 -1.75 8.47 20.49
N PHE A 145 -0.99 9.52 20.76
CA PHE A 145 -1.43 10.67 21.57
C PHE A 145 -1.64 11.94 20.75
N GLY A 146 -1.27 11.94 19.47
CA GLY A 146 -1.50 13.05 18.56
C GLY A 146 -2.99 13.31 18.37
N VAL A 147 -3.36 14.59 18.36
CA VAL A 147 -4.73 15.03 18.06
C VAL A 147 -4.86 15.24 16.55
N VAL A 148 -5.81 14.54 15.93
CA VAL A 148 -6.18 14.78 14.52
C VAL A 148 -7.08 16.01 14.48
N SER A 149 -6.60 17.10 13.87
CA SER A 149 -7.46 18.25 13.60
C SER A 149 -8.49 17.91 12.52
N PRO A 150 -9.67 18.57 12.48
CA PRO A 150 -10.65 18.34 11.43
C PRO A 150 -10.09 18.51 10.01
N GLU A 151 -9.15 19.44 9.81
CA GLU A 151 -8.51 19.74 8.51
C GLU A 151 -7.50 18.67 8.10
N ALA A 152 -6.91 17.99 9.08
CA ALA A 152 -5.95 16.91 8.94
C ALA A 152 -6.62 15.54 8.67
N ASP A 153 -7.92 15.43 8.92
CA ASP A 153 -8.68 14.21 8.72
C ASP A 153 -8.95 13.99 7.22
N VAL A 154 -8.62 12.79 6.73
CA VAL A 154 -8.90 12.41 5.34
C VAL A 154 -10.41 12.25 5.10
N HIS A 155 -11.20 12.07 6.15
CA HIS A 155 -12.64 11.81 6.06
C HIS A 155 -12.98 10.59 5.20
N ILE A 156 -12.32 9.47 5.49
CA ILE A 156 -12.46 8.21 4.71
C ILE A 156 -13.90 7.70 4.65
N GLU A 157 -14.74 8.08 5.62
CA GLU A 157 -16.18 7.77 5.64
C GLU A 157 -16.97 8.46 4.52
N ARG A 158 -16.35 9.41 3.80
CA ARG A 158 -16.92 10.06 2.61
C ARG A 158 -16.57 9.34 1.31
N ALA A 159 -15.75 8.29 1.36
CA ALA A 159 -15.48 7.47 0.19
C ALA A 159 -16.79 6.89 -0.40
N PRO A 160 -16.83 6.55 -1.70
CA PRO A 160 -18.00 5.90 -2.30
C PRO A 160 -18.31 4.57 -1.60
N LYS A 161 -19.60 4.27 -1.36
CA LYS A 161 -20.04 3.04 -0.66
C LYS A 161 -19.55 1.73 -1.28
N ARG A 162 -19.26 1.75 -2.57
CA ARG A 162 -18.70 0.61 -3.31
C ARG A 162 -17.25 0.29 -2.95
N THR A 163 -16.53 1.22 -2.35
CA THR A 163 -15.14 1.09 -1.90
C THR A 163 -15.05 0.12 -0.73
N ALA A 164 -14.20 -0.90 -0.84
CA ALA A 164 -13.95 -1.86 0.23
C ALA A 164 -12.55 -1.65 0.80
N PHE A 165 -12.40 -1.63 2.12
CA PHE A 165 -11.14 -1.30 2.78
C PHE A 165 -10.52 -2.53 3.45
N ARG A 166 -9.18 -2.63 3.42
CA ARG A 166 -8.43 -3.64 4.17
C ARG A 166 -7.25 -3.00 4.86
N PHE A 167 -7.22 -3.03 6.19
CA PHE A 167 -6.09 -2.50 6.96
C PHE A 167 -5.25 -3.65 7.53
N VAL A 168 -3.93 -3.58 7.33
CA VAL A 168 -2.97 -4.42 8.05
C VAL A 168 -2.28 -3.55 9.09
N ALA A 169 -2.53 -3.86 10.35
CA ALA A 169 -1.96 -3.15 11.48
C ALA A 169 -1.03 -4.07 12.26
N SER A 170 0.03 -3.49 12.81
CA SER A 170 1.12 -4.23 13.42
C SER A 170 1.34 -3.74 14.84
N PHE A 171 1.38 -4.67 15.80
CA PHE A 171 1.49 -4.35 17.22
C PHE A 171 2.85 -3.77 17.60
N ASP A 172 3.91 -4.17 16.89
CA ASP A 172 5.28 -3.71 17.12
C ASP A 172 5.71 -2.65 16.08
N ASP A 173 4.76 -1.83 15.61
CA ASP A 173 5.05 -0.73 14.69
C ASP A 173 5.57 0.50 15.45
N LEU A 174 6.89 0.61 15.52
CA LEU A 174 7.60 1.70 16.21
C LEU A 174 7.67 3.02 15.39
N SER A 175 7.23 2.99 14.14
CA SER A 175 7.25 4.15 13.24
C SER A 175 5.91 4.88 13.26
N THR A 176 4.81 4.14 13.08
CA THR A 176 3.45 4.69 13.16
C THR A 176 2.58 3.70 13.92
N PRO A 177 1.83 4.08 14.96
CA PRO A 177 1.00 3.15 15.73
C PRO A 177 -0.23 2.73 14.91
N SER A 178 0.00 1.80 13.99
CA SER A 178 -0.95 1.41 12.94
C SER A 178 -2.21 0.76 13.49
N VAL A 179 -2.16 0.19 14.70
CA VAL A 179 -3.31 -0.37 15.42
C VAL A 179 -4.36 0.69 15.73
N PHE A 180 -3.97 1.80 16.35
CA PHE A 180 -4.87 2.90 16.71
C PHE A 180 -5.50 3.52 15.47
N SER A 181 -4.65 3.67 14.46
CA SER A 181 -5.00 4.22 13.16
C SER A 181 -6.03 3.38 12.42
N ALA A 182 -5.78 2.07 12.33
CA ALA A 182 -6.71 1.12 11.73
C ALA A 182 -8.03 1.07 12.49
N ARG A 183 -8.02 1.11 13.83
CA ARG A 183 -9.25 1.13 14.65
C ARG A 183 -10.08 2.39 14.45
N LEU A 184 -9.44 3.56 14.38
CA LEU A 184 -10.14 4.82 14.11
C LEU A 184 -10.83 4.77 12.74
N ASN A 185 -10.10 4.33 11.72
CA ASN A 185 -10.62 4.22 10.36
C ASN A 185 -11.71 3.15 10.24
N GLU A 186 -11.51 1.99 10.85
CA GLU A 186 -12.50 0.91 10.92
C GLU A 186 -13.81 1.40 11.52
N LYS A 187 -13.76 2.16 12.63
CA LYS A 187 -14.94 2.73 13.27
C LYS A 187 -15.71 3.65 12.31
N LYS A 188 -15.03 4.63 11.72
CA LYS A 188 -15.62 5.59 10.76
C LYS A 188 -16.29 4.90 9.56
N LEU A 189 -15.63 3.88 9.02
CA LEU A 189 -16.13 3.10 7.89
C LEU A 189 -17.35 2.25 8.26
N LYS A 190 -17.31 1.56 9.41
CA LYS A 190 -18.43 0.75 9.92
C LYS A 190 -19.66 1.58 10.24
N GLU A 191 -19.49 2.75 10.88
CA GLU A 191 -20.58 3.68 11.20
C GLU A 191 -21.34 4.17 9.96
N THR A 192 -20.65 4.17 8.82
CA THR A 192 -21.24 4.58 7.53
C THR A 192 -21.54 3.40 6.61
N GLY A 193 -21.46 2.16 7.09
CA GLY A 193 -21.84 0.96 6.34
C GLY A 193 -20.90 0.54 5.21
N HIS A 194 -19.64 1.00 5.22
CA HIS A 194 -18.63 0.51 4.28
C HIS A 194 -18.15 -0.89 4.65
N TYR A 195 -17.73 -1.66 3.65
CA TYR A 195 -16.96 -2.88 3.89
C TYR A 195 -15.56 -2.51 4.39
N VAL A 196 -15.17 -3.08 5.53
CA VAL A 196 -13.82 -2.95 6.07
C VAL A 196 -13.41 -4.23 6.78
N GLU A 197 -12.22 -4.73 6.46
CA GLU A 197 -11.54 -5.77 7.22
C GLU A 197 -10.22 -5.24 7.80
N VAL A 198 -9.90 -5.66 9.02
CA VAL A 198 -8.67 -5.26 9.72
C VAL A 198 -7.95 -6.52 10.18
N GLU A 199 -6.71 -6.68 9.77
CA GLU A 199 -5.82 -7.73 10.24
C GLU A 199 -4.76 -7.16 11.19
N PHE A 200 -4.77 -7.64 12.43
CA PHE A 200 -3.74 -7.34 13.41
C PHE A 200 -2.64 -8.38 13.36
N THR A 201 -1.40 -7.91 13.40
CA THR A 201 -0.20 -8.72 13.18
C THR A 201 0.83 -8.46 14.27
N PRO A 202 1.62 -9.46 14.69
CA PRO A 202 2.72 -9.26 15.62
C PRO A 202 3.98 -8.66 14.96
N GLY A 203 3.88 -8.18 13.71
CA GLY A 203 5.00 -7.64 12.95
C GLY A 203 5.32 -6.18 13.27
N GLY A 204 6.15 -5.60 12.41
CA GLY A 204 6.62 -4.21 12.49
C GLY A 204 5.99 -3.31 11.42
N HIS A 205 6.66 -2.19 11.13
CA HIS A 205 6.13 -1.16 10.23
C HIS A 205 5.90 -1.64 8.80
N LEU A 206 6.84 -2.39 8.22
CA LEU A 206 6.76 -2.88 6.85
C LEU A 206 6.30 -4.33 6.83
N MET A 207 5.04 -4.57 6.43
CA MET A 207 4.61 -5.86 5.93
C MET A 207 4.89 -5.94 4.44
N ASP A 208 5.89 -6.75 4.11
CA ASP A 208 6.31 -7.08 2.76
C ASP A 208 5.76 -8.47 2.36
N PRO A 209 5.92 -8.88 1.09
CA PRO A 209 5.51 -10.20 0.65
C PRO A 209 6.15 -11.33 1.48
N SER A 210 5.57 -12.53 1.39
CA SER A 210 6.04 -13.70 2.14
C SER A 210 7.56 -13.89 2.02
N TYR A 211 8.21 -14.17 3.17
CA TYR A 211 9.65 -14.46 3.28
C TYR A 211 10.59 -13.26 3.02
N PHE A 212 10.07 -12.04 2.89
CA PHE A 212 10.93 -10.86 2.83
C PHE A 212 11.58 -10.60 4.21
N PRO A 213 12.90 -10.39 4.29
CA PRO A 213 13.56 -10.11 5.56
C PRO A 213 12.94 -8.91 6.28
N VAL A 214 12.77 -9.04 7.60
CA VAL A 214 12.27 -7.94 8.42
C VAL A 214 13.24 -6.75 8.40
N HIS A 215 12.69 -5.55 8.23
CA HIS A 215 13.43 -4.30 8.37
C HIS A 215 13.14 -3.71 9.75
N GLN A 216 13.91 -4.10 10.78
CA GLN A 216 13.69 -3.61 12.15
C GLN A 216 14.12 -2.15 12.33
N VAL A 217 15.15 -1.73 11.59
CA VAL A 217 15.70 -0.38 11.60
C VAL A 217 16.03 0.02 10.17
N VAL A 218 15.67 1.24 9.79
CA VAL A 218 15.99 1.82 8.48
C VAL A 218 16.57 3.22 8.64
N TYR A 219 17.44 3.65 7.73
CA TYR A 219 17.85 5.05 7.70
C TYR A 219 16.76 5.91 7.06
N SER A 220 16.18 6.82 7.84
CA SER A 220 15.19 7.77 7.32
C SER A 220 15.91 8.98 6.74
N LYS A 221 15.88 9.13 5.41
CA LYS A 221 16.40 10.33 4.73
C LYS A 221 15.66 11.60 5.15
N ALA A 222 14.38 11.49 5.49
CA ALA A 222 13.55 12.62 5.88
C ALA A 222 13.95 13.23 7.22
N THR A 223 14.35 12.39 8.18
CA THR A 223 14.77 12.83 9.52
C THR A 223 16.28 12.83 9.73
N GLY A 224 17.05 12.24 8.80
CA GLY A 224 18.51 12.18 8.86
C GLY A 224 19.06 11.21 9.92
N VAL A 225 18.22 10.32 10.47
CA VAL A 225 18.59 9.41 11.56
C VAL A 225 18.05 7.99 11.31
N PRO A 226 18.65 6.96 11.92
CA PRO A 226 18.05 5.62 11.97
C PRO A 226 16.67 5.69 12.64
N GLN A 227 15.67 5.08 12.01
CA GLN A 227 14.30 4.97 12.51
C GLN A 227 13.99 3.51 12.81
N ALA A 228 13.39 3.27 13.98
CA ALA A 228 12.92 1.96 14.38
C ALA A 228 11.58 1.66 13.70
N TYR A 229 11.51 0.52 13.03
CA TYR A 229 10.30 -0.01 12.40
C TYR A 229 9.71 -1.19 13.21
N GLY A 230 10.50 -1.80 14.08
CA GLY A 230 10.10 -2.92 14.92
C GLY A 230 9.83 -4.21 14.15
N GLY A 231 9.22 -5.18 14.82
CA GLY A 231 8.99 -6.54 14.35
C GLY A 231 10.09 -7.50 14.82
N GLU A 232 9.75 -8.42 15.72
CA GLU A 232 10.61 -9.56 16.04
C GLU A 232 10.69 -10.48 14.80
N PRO A 233 11.89 -10.89 14.35
CA PRO A 233 12.07 -11.57 13.06
C PRO A 233 11.20 -12.82 12.86
N SER A 234 11.06 -13.65 13.90
CA SER A 234 10.33 -14.92 13.83
C SER A 234 8.83 -14.67 13.68
N LEU A 235 8.25 -13.83 14.54
CA LEU A 235 6.84 -13.46 14.52
C LEU A 235 6.47 -12.65 13.27
N HIS A 236 7.34 -11.72 12.87
CA HIS A 236 7.17 -10.89 11.68
C HIS A 236 7.16 -11.76 10.42
N GLY A 237 8.20 -12.59 10.23
CA GLY A 237 8.29 -13.49 9.08
C GLY A 237 7.15 -14.51 9.04
N ALA A 238 6.78 -15.08 10.19
CA ALA A 238 5.67 -16.02 10.27
C ALA A 238 4.32 -15.38 9.87
N CYS A 239 4.07 -14.13 10.27
CA CYS A 239 2.81 -13.47 9.94
C CYS A 239 2.73 -12.98 8.50
N GLN A 240 3.85 -12.66 7.84
CA GLN A 240 3.87 -12.21 6.45
C GLN A 240 3.18 -13.19 5.51
N VAL A 241 3.38 -14.50 5.69
CA VAL A 241 2.77 -15.55 4.85
C VAL A 241 1.24 -15.43 4.83
N ARG A 242 0.63 -15.33 6.01
CA ARG A 242 -0.82 -15.19 6.17
C ARG A 242 -1.32 -13.84 5.66
N VAL A 243 -0.62 -12.76 6.04
CA VAL A 243 -0.98 -11.38 5.69
C VAL A 243 -0.98 -11.18 4.18
N TRP A 244 0.03 -11.72 3.50
CA TRP A 244 0.16 -11.64 2.06
C TRP A 244 -0.93 -12.43 1.36
N ALA A 245 -1.14 -13.70 1.75
CA ALA A 245 -2.22 -14.52 1.21
C ALA A 245 -3.60 -13.85 1.34
N ASN A 246 -3.89 -13.28 2.51
CA ASN A 246 -5.15 -12.55 2.74
C ASN A 246 -5.24 -11.26 1.92
N THR A 247 -4.11 -10.60 1.62
CA THR A 247 -4.07 -9.41 0.75
C THR A 247 -4.39 -9.79 -0.70
N VAL A 248 -3.83 -10.89 -1.19
CA VAL A 248 -4.13 -11.42 -2.52
C VAL A 248 -5.62 -11.81 -2.60
N GLU A 249 -6.13 -12.52 -1.61
CA GLU A 249 -7.54 -12.94 -1.53
C GLU A 249 -8.51 -11.76 -1.51
N PHE A 250 -8.15 -10.69 -0.79
CA PHE A 250 -8.93 -9.46 -0.79
C PHE A 250 -9.03 -8.86 -2.20
N PHE A 251 -7.91 -8.77 -2.93
CA PHE A 251 -7.95 -8.27 -4.32
C PHE A 251 -8.72 -9.22 -5.24
N ARG A 252 -8.57 -10.54 -5.11
CA ARG A 252 -9.37 -11.53 -5.87
C ARG A 252 -10.87 -11.34 -5.66
N ARG A 253 -11.30 -11.17 -4.40
CA ARG A 253 -12.71 -11.02 -4.03
C ARG A 253 -13.37 -9.82 -4.70
N PHE A 254 -12.65 -8.70 -4.81
CA PHE A 254 -13.26 -7.46 -5.25
C PHE A 254 -12.91 -7.04 -6.68
N LEU A 255 -11.75 -7.44 -7.21
CA LEU A 255 -11.34 -7.17 -8.59
C LEU A 255 -11.62 -8.35 -9.53
N GLY A 256 -11.93 -9.52 -8.98
CA GLY A 256 -12.10 -10.77 -9.72
C GLY A 256 -10.85 -11.64 -9.70
N GLU A 257 -11.04 -12.92 -10.01
CA GLU A 257 -9.97 -13.90 -10.09
C GLU A 257 -9.08 -13.58 -11.30
N PRO A 258 -7.77 -13.31 -11.11
CA PRO A 258 -6.86 -13.15 -12.22
C PRO A 258 -6.66 -14.49 -12.96
N PRO A 259 -6.32 -14.46 -14.27
CA PRO A 259 -6.00 -15.67 -15.00
C PRO A 259 -4.78 -16.36 -14.38
N SER A 260 -4.79 -17.70 -14.38
CA SER A 260 -3.64 -18.47 -13.91
C SER A 260 -2.41 -18.16 -14.76
N MET A 261 -1.33 -17.74 -14.11
CA MET A 261 -0.05 -17.56 -14.78
C MET A 261 0.39 -18.91 -15.36
N PRO A 262 0.78 -18.97 -16.65
CA PRO A 262 1.34 -20.19 -17.18
C PRO A 262 2.58 -20.52 -16.36
N ILE A 263 2.61 -21.74 -15.81
CA ILE A 263 3.84 -22.27 -15.24
C ILE A 263 4.84 -22.21 -16.39
N ARG A 264 5.91 -21.43 -16.23
CA ARG A 264 7.05 -21.51 -17.13
C ARG A 264 7.58 -22.93 -16.99
N GLN A 265 7.07 -23.85 -17.82
CA GLN A 265 7.82 -25.05 -18.14
C GLN A 265 9.05 -24.52 -18.86
N GLU A 266 10.11 -24.28 -18.09
CA GLU A 266 11.42 -24.14 -18.68
C GLU A 266 11.60 -25.38 -19.55
N GLU A 267 11.58 -25.18 -20.86
CA GLU A 267 12.33 -26.06 -21.75
C GLU A 267 13.78 -25.97 -21.27
N PHE A 268 14.13 -26.76 -20.25
CA PHE A 268 15.48 -27.27 -20.07
C PHE A 268 15.75 -28.14 -21.30
N ARG A 269 15.99 -27.49 -22.45
CA ARG A 269 16.71 -28.11 -23.54
C ARG A 269 18.09 -28.38 -22.97
N SER A 270 18.24 -29.60 -22.47
CA SER A 270 19.52 -30.25 -22.26
C SER A 270 20.34 -30.08 -23.54
N SER A 271 21.20 -29.07 -23.55
CA SER A 271 22.32 -28.98 -24.48
C SER A 271 23.53 -29.54 -23.73
N LEU A 272 23.55 -30.87 -23.64
CA LEU A 272 24.75 -31.67 -23.49
C LEU A 272 24.92 -32.49 -24.77
#